data_AF-A0A949Y1X4-F1
#
_entry.id   AF-A0A949Y1X4-F1
#
_cell.length_a   1.000
_cell.length_b   1.000
_cell.length_c   1.000
_cell.angle_alpha   90.00
_cell.angle_beta   90.00
_cell.angle_gamma   90.00
#
_symmetry.space_group_name_H-M   'P 1'
#
loop_
_entity.id
_entity.type
_entity.pdbx_description
1 polymer ?
#
loop_
_entity_poly.entity_id
_entity_poly.type
_entity_poly.pdbx_seq_one_letter_code
_entity_poly.pdbx_strand_id
1 'polypeptide(L)'
;PQVAEAMALGVRRRLGADLGLSATGIAGPSGGSLEKPVGLVYLGLATADRVESRRLDIGPEQPRHVIQTRAAKGALNWARLALTKGRPSSGLDR
;
A
#
# COMPACT_ATOMS: atom_id res chain seq x y z
N PRO A 1 -6.28 -0.72 8.93
CA PRO A 1 -6.98 -0.37 7.66
C PRO A 1 -7.32 1.12 7.56
N GLN A 2 -8.14 1.68 8.46
CA GLN A 2 -8.69 3.05 8.29
C GLN A 2 -7.62 4.14 8.18
N VAL A 3 -6.54 4.05 8.96
CA VAL A 3 -5.42 5.03 8.92
C VAL A 3 -4.76 5.04 7.54
N ALA A 4 -4.54 3.87 6.94
CA ALA A 4 -3.92 3.76 5.62
C ALA A 4 -4.81 4.42 4.54
N GLU A 5 -6.12 4.15 4.57
CA GLU A 5 -7.09 4.75 3.65
C GLU A 5 -7.14 6.28 3.81
N ALA A 6 -7.23 6.78 5.05
CA ALA A 6 -7.26 8.21 5.32
C ALA A 6 -5.97 8.92 4.84
N MET A 7 -4.80 8.31 5.07
CA MET A 7 -3.52 8.84 4.57
C MET A 7 -3.47 8.89 3.04
N ALA A 8 -3.91 7.82 2.36
CA ALA A 8 -3.91 7.73 0.90
C ALA A 8 -4.87 8.75 0.27
N LEU A 9 -6.08 8.87 0.82
CA LEU A 9 -7.06 9.87 0.37
C LEU A 9 -6.56 11.30 0.63
N GLY A 10 -5.96 11.52 1.80
CA GLY A 10 -5.42 12.82 2.20
C GLY A 10 -4.33 13.31 1.26
N VAL A 11 -3.33 12.47 0.96
CA VAL A 11 -2.23 12.86 0.05
C VAL A 11 -2.75 13.09 -1.37
N ARG A 12 -3.67 12.25 -1.87
CA ARG A 12 -4.29 12.43 -3.19
C ARG A 12 -4.96 13.79 -3.32
N ARG A 13 -5.84 14.13 -2.35
CA ARG A 13 -6.61 15.39 -2.36
C ARG A 13 -5.72 16.62 -2.19
N ARG A 14 -4.74 16.56 -1.30
CA ARG A 14 -3.85 17.70 -1.01
C ARG A 14 -2.93 18.05 -2.18
N LEU A 15 -2.52 17.06 -2.95
CA LEU A 15 -1.60 17.24 -4.08
C LEU A 15 -2.31 17.31 -5.44
N GLY A 16 -3.63 17.12 -5.50
CA GLY A 16 -4.37 17.02 -6.76
C GLY A 16 -3.91 15.85 -7.64
N ALA A 17 -3.36 14.79 -7.04
CA ALA A 17 -2.81 13.66 -7.78
C ALA A 17 -3.91 12.68 -8.25
N ASP A 18 -3.64 11.95 -9.33
CA ASP A 18 -4.56 10.89 -9.81
C ASP A 18 -4.67 9.74 -8.81
N LEU A 19 -3.54 9.37 -8.19
CA LEU A 19 -3.42 8.31 -7.20
C LEU A 19 -2.82 8.85 -5.89
N GLY A 20 -3.28 8.30 -4.77
CA GLY A 20 -2.63 8.43 -3.48
C GLY A 20 -2.23 7.07 -2.94
N LEU A 21 -1.00 6.94 -2.44
CA LEU A 21 -0.50 5.75 -1.77
C LEU A 21 -0.15 6.06 -0.33
N SER A 22 -0.31 5.07 0.55
CA SER A 22 0.18 5.15 1.92
C SER A 22 0.73 3.81 2.38
N ALA A 23 1.62 3.86 3.38
CA ALA A 23 2.05 2.71 4.13
C ALA A 23 2.15 3.11 5.61
N THR A 24 1.57 2.29 6.50
CA THR A 24 1.64 2.50 7.95
C THR A 24 1.71 1.15 8.65
N GLY A 25 2.64 1.00 9.60
CA GLY A 25 2.88 -0.28 10.25
C GLY A 25 4.09 -0.26 11.18
N ILE A 26 4.42 -1.43 11.73
CA ILE A 26 5.53 -1.59 12.66
C ILE A 26 6.67 -2.32 11.94
N ALA A 27 7.73 -1.59 11.59
CA ALA A 27 8.90 -2.18 10.94
C ALA A 27 9.90 -2.83 11.92
N GLY A 28 9.75 -2.61 13.23
CA GLY A 28 10.66 -3.18 14.23
C GLY A 28 12.03 -2.49 14.33
N PRO A 29 12.97 -3.07 15.10
CA PRO A 29 12.83 -4.37 15.80
C PRO A 29 11.91 -4.30 17.04
N SER A 30 11.63 -3.11 17.56
CA SER A 30 10.72 -2.88 18.70
C SER A 30 9.41 -2.20 18.28
N GLY A 31 8.51 -1.98 19.24
CA GLY A 31 7.25 -1.27 19.04
C GLY A 31 6.08 -2.15 18.59
N GLY A 32 6.28 -3.47 18.53
CA GLY A 32 5.20 -4.43 18.28
C GLY A 32 4.45 -4.80 19.55
N SER A 33 3.21 -5.26 19.39
CA SER A 33 2.38 -5.89 20.42
C SER A 33 1.74 -7.17 19.88
N LEU A 34 1.03 -7.92 20.73
CA LEU A 34 0.26 -9.09 20.29
C LEU A 34 -0.78 -8.71 19.22
N GLU A 35 -1.41 -7.54 19.36
CA GLU A 35 -2.42 -7.05 18.41
C GLU A 35 -1.81 -6.41 17.16
N LYS A 36 -0.63 -5.78 17.29
CA LYS A 36 0.08 -5.09 16.22
C LYS A 36 1.54 -5.54 16.19
N PRO A 37 1.82 -6.77 15.72
CA PRO A 37 3.18 -7.31 15.76
C PRO A 37 4.12 -6.56 14.83
N VAL A 38 5.42 -6.68 15.09
CA VAL A 38 6.46 -6.28 14.12
C VAL A 38 6.24 -7.04 12.81
N GLY A 39 6.37 -6.33 11.68
CA GLY A 39 6.10 -6.86 10.35
C GLY A 39 4.66 -6.66 9.88
N LEU A 40 3.74 -6.19 10.73
CA LEU A 40 2.41 -5.78 10.29
C LEU A 40 2.46 -4.41 9.60
N VAL A 41 2.08 -4.37 8.32
CA VAL A 41 1.94 -3.14 7.54
C VAL A 41 0.59 -3.09 6.86
N TYR A 42 -0.07 -1.94 6.92
CA TYR A 42 -1.21 -1.62 6.06
C TYR A 42 -0.78 -0.68 4.95
N LEU A 43 -1.12 -1.03 3.72
CA LEU A 43 -1.00 -0.17 2.55
C LEU A 43 -2.35 0.46 2.24
N GLY A 44 -2.37 1.71 1.80
CA GLY A 44 -3.57 2.39 1.31
C GLY A 44 -3.39 2.80 -0.15
N LEU A 45 -4.48 2.72 -0.92
CA LEU A 45 -4.57 3.22 -2.29
C LEU A 45 -5.84 4.04 -2.44
N ALA A 46 -5.71 5.28 -2.88
CA ALA A 46 -6.82 6.13 -3.29
C ALA A 46 -6.73 6.39 -4.79
N THR A 47 -7.83 6.15 -5.51
CA THR A 47 -8.01 6.52 -6.92
C THR A 47 -9.13 7.56 -7.03
N ALA A 48 -9.56 7.90 -8.24
CA ALA A 48 -10.78 8.68 -8.46
C ALA A 48 -12.03 7.99 -7.91
N ASP A 49 -12.14 6.67 -8.08
CA ASP A 49 -13.38 5.91 -7.85
C ASP A 49 -13.44 5.24 -6.48
N ARG A 50 -12.30 4.98 -5.84
CA ARG A 50 -12.25 4.18 -4.61
C ARG A 50 -11.08 4.53 -3.70
N VAL A 51 -11.22 4.16 -2.43
CA VAL A 51 -10.17 4.18 -1.43
C VAL A 51 -10.18 2.83 -0.72
N GLU A 52 -9.05 2.15 -0.75
CA GLU A 52 -8.93 0.77 -0.24
C GLU A 52 -7.66 0.63 0.59
N SER A 53 -7.62 -0.36 1.49
CA SER A 53 -6.39 -0.81 2.15
C SER A 53 -6.10 -2.29 1.94
N ARG A 54 -4.82 -2.65 2.07
CA ARG A 54 -4.35 -4.04 2.10
C ARG A 54 -3.49 -4.26 3.32
N ARG A 55 -3.68 -5.41 3.98
CA ARG A 55 -2.82 -5.88 5.06
C ARG A 55 -1.65 -6.68 4.47
N LEU A 56 -0.45 -6.42 4.96
CA LEU A 56 0.75 -7.20 4.71
C LEU A 56 1.29 -7.70 6.06
N ASP A 57 1.38 -9.02 6.19
CA ASP A 57 2.02 -9.69 7.32
C ASP A 57 3.41 -10.15 6.86
N ILE A 58 4.43 -9.33 7.16
CA ILE A 58 5.82 -9.57 6.71
C ILE A 58 6.59 -10.41 7.73
N GLY A 59 6.19 -10.36 9.00
CA GLY A 59 6.75 -11.16 10.08
C GLY A 59 7.85 -10.45 10.89
N PRO A 60 7.99 -10.76 12.20
CA PRO A 60 8.96 -10.16 13.10
C PRO A 60 10.40 -10.67 12.87
N GLU A 61 10.57 -11.78 12.15
CA GLU A 61 11.86 -12.37 11.80
C GLU A 61 12.63 -11.56 10.73
N GLN A 62 11.94 -10.64 10.06
CA GLN A 62 12.54 -9.81 9.02
C GLN A 62 13.20 -8.55 9.60
N PRO A 63 14.39 -8.16 9.12
CA PRO A 63 14.99 -6.89 9.48
C PRO A 63 14.13 -5.70 9.07
N ARG A 64 14.22 -4.59 9.82
CA ARG A 64 13.49 -3.33 9.56
C ARG A 64 13.54 -2.89 8.10
N HIS A 65 14.73 -2.95 7.48
CA HIS A 65 14.93 -2.53 6.10
C HIS A 65 14.20 -3.45 5.09
N VAL A 66 14.08 -4.75 5.38
CA VAL A 66 13.33 -5.71 4.55
C VAL A 66 11.84 -5.41 4.64
N ILE A 67 11.31 -5.15 5.85
CA ILE A 67 9.90 -4.79 6.05
C ILE A 67 9.56 -3.52 5.26
N GLN A 68 10.39 -2.48 5.36
CA GLN A 68 10.21 -1.23 4.62
C GLN A 68 10.27 -1.44 3.11
N THR A 69 11.26 -2.21 2.63
CA THR A 69 11.41 -2.50 1.19
C THR A 69 10.23 -3.29 0.64
N ARG A 70 9.76 -4.32 1.36
CA ARG A 70 8.60 -5.12 0.96
C ARG A 70 7.32 -4.29 0.95
N ALA A 71 7.11 -3.42 1.94
CA ALA A 71 5.98 -2.50 1.97
C ALA A 71 5.99 -1.55 0.76
N ALA A 72 7.13 -0.91 0.47
CA ALA A 72 7.27 0.00 -0.66
C ALA A 72 7.04 -0.71 -2.00
N LYS A 73 7.66 -1.88 -2.22
CA LYS A 73 7.44 -2.69 -3.43
C LYS A 73 5.98 -3.14 -3.56
N GLY A 74 5.35 -3.52 -2.44
CA GLY A 74 3.94 -3.90 -2.39
C GLY A 74 3.03 -2.75 -2.83
N ALA A 75 3.27 -1.55 -2.32
CA ALA A 75 2.50 -0.34 -2.68
C ALA A 75 2.66 0.02 -4.16
N LEU A 76 3.90 0.03 -4.67
CA LEU A 76 4.19 0.33 -6.07
C LEU A 76 3.59 -0.72 -7.02
N ASN A 77 3.69 -2.01 -6.68
CA ASN A 77 3.04 -3.06 -7.47
C ASN A 77 1.52 -2.93 -7.45
N TRP A 78 0.92 -2.51 -6.32
CA TRP A 78 -0.51 -2.28 -6.26
C TRP A 78 -0.95 -1.10 -7.14
N ALA A 79 -0.21 0.01 -7.12
CA ALA A 79 -0.46 1.12 -8.05
C ALA A 79 -0.32 0.70 -9.52
N ARG A 80 0.73 -0.07 -9.86
CA ARG A 80 0.90 -0.64 -11.20
C ARG A 80 -0.34 -1.41 -11.64
N LEU A 81 -0.83 -2.31 -10.80
CA LEU A 81 -2.04 -3.11 -11.10
C LEU A 81 -3.30 -2.25 -11.23
N ALA A 82 -3.44 -1.21 -10.41
CA ALA A 82 -4.57 -0.30 -10.48
C ALA A 82 -4.61 0.47 -11.82
N LEU A 83 -3.44 0.85 -12.35
CA LEU A 83 -3.31 1.53 -13.64
C LEU A 83 -3.52 0.59 -14.83
N THR A 84 -3.12 -0.67 -14.73
CA THR A 84 -3.22 -1.62 -15.86
C THR A 84 -4.59 -2.27 -16.00
N LYS A 85 -5.39 -2.35 -14.93
CA LYS A 85 -6.74 -2.97 -14.98
C LYS A 85 -7.78 -2.14 -15.74
N GLY A 86 -7.44 -0.94 -16.20
CA GLY A 86 -8.30 -0.06 -17.01
C GLY A 86 -7.89 0.10 -18.48
N ARG A 87 -6.82 -0.57 -18.95
CA ARG A 87 -6.52 -0.59 -20.40
C ARG A 87 -7.36 -1.69 -21.04
N PRO A 88 -8.31 -1.39 -21.95
CA PRO A 88 -8.81 -2.43 -22.85
C PRO A 88 -7.59 -3.03 -23.55
N SER A 89 -7.54 -4.36 -23.63
CA SER A 89 -6.58 -5.05 -24.49
C SER A 89 -6.74 -4.43 -25.89
N SER A 90 -5.79 -3.60 -26.30
CA SER A 90 -5.75 -3.14 -27.68
C SER A 90 -5.60 -4.39 -28.53
N GLY A 91 -6.69 -4.78 -29.19
CA GLY A 91 -6.74 -5.96 -30.04
C GLY A 91 -5.60 -5.91 -31.02
N LEU A 92 -4.65 -6.81 -30.83
CA LEU A 92 -3.72 -7.25 -31.85
C LEU A 92 -4.06 -8.70 -32.18
N ASP A 93 -5.34 -8.95 -32.48
CA ASP A 93 -5.79 -10.11 -33.24
C ASP A 93 -6.29 -9.55 -34.57
N ARG A 94 -5.38 -9.48 -35.54
CA ARG A 94 -5.66 -9.55 -36.97
C ARG A 94 -4.85 -10.70 -37.53
#